data_AF-B6CZ40-F1
#
_entry.id   AF-B6CZ40-F1
#
_cell.length_a   1.000
_cell.length_b   1.000
_cell.length_c   1.000
_cell.angle_alpha   90.00
_cell.angle_beta   90.00
_cell.angle_gamma   90.00
#
_symmetry.space_group_name_H-M   'P 1'
#
loop_
_entity.id
_entity.type
_entity.pdbx_description
1 polymer ?
#
loop_
_entity_poly.entity_id
_entity_poly.type
_entity_poly.pdbx_seq_one_letter_code
_entity_poly.pdbx_strand_id
1 'polypeptide(L)'
;MNKRDYMNTSVQEPPLDYSFRSIHVIQDLVNEEPRTGLRPLKRSKSGKSLTQSLWLNNNVLNDLRDFNQVASQLLEHPENLAWIDLSFNDLTSIDPVLTTFFNLSVLYLHGNSIQRLGEVNKLAVLPRLRSLTLHGNPMEEEKGYRQYVLCTLSRITTFDFAGVTKADRTTAEVWKRMNIKPKKAWIKRNTL
;
A
#
# COMPACT_ATOMS: atom_id res chain seq x y z
N MET A 1 19.56 -19.03 26.00
CA MET A 1 18.84 -19.48 24.77
C MET A 1 19.04 -18.46 23.66
N ASN A 2 19.16 -18.93 22.42
CA ASN A 2 19.70 -18.26 21.23
C ASN A 2 18.67 -17.31 20.57
N LYS A 3 19.11 -16.18 19.99
CA LYS A 3 18.32 -15.20 19.19
C LYS A 3 17.83 -15.76 17.83
N ARG A 4 17.55 -17.05 17.76
CA ARG A 4 17.11 -17.79 16.58
C ARG A 4 15.84 -18.57 16.87
N ASP A 5 14.92 -17.99 17.62
CA ASP A 5 13.52 -18.36 17.44
C ASP A 5 13.19 -18.01 16.00
N TYR A 6 13.27 -19.06 15.18
CA TYR A 6 12.96 -19.08 13.78
C TYR A 6 11.74 -18.19 13.56
N MET A 7 11.94 -17.10 12.80
CA MET A 7 10.93 -16.67 11.85
C MET A 7 10.70 -17.89 10.95
N ASN A 8 9.84 -18.80 11.41
CA ASN A 8 9.38 -19.92 10.63
C ASN A 8 8.44 -19.31 9.58
N THR A 9 9.04 -18.75 8.52
CA THR A 9 8.38 -18.08 7.40
C THR A 9 7.59 -19.06 6.52
N SER A 10 7.28 -20.26 7.00
CA SER A 10 6.70 -21.33 6.19
C SER A 10 5.18 -21.27 6.08
N VAL A 11 4.48 -20.63 7.03
CA VAL A 11 3.02 -20.54 6.99
C VAL A 11 2.59 -19.08 7.07
N GLN A 12 2.13 -18.55 5.93
CA GLN A 12 1.44 -17.26 5.92
C GLN A 12 0.11 -17.42 6.67
N GLU A 13 0.00 -16.70 7.80
CA GLU A 13 -1.23 -16.60 8.57
C GLU A 13 -2.34 -16.00 7.69
N PRO A 14 -3.60 -16.40 7.90
CA PRO A 14 -4.73 -15.80 7.19
C PRO A 14 -4.78 -14.28 7.46
N PRO A 15 -5.37 -13.49 6.55
CA PRO A 15 -5.53 -12.06 6.75
C PRO A 15 -6.43 -11.76 7.96
N LEU A 16 -6.16 -10.66 8.63
CA LEU A 16 -7.11 -10.04 9.54
C LEU A 16 -8.13 -9.29 8.68
N ASP A 17 -9.29 -9.91 8.50
CA ASP A 17 -10.26 -9.52 7.48
C ASP A 17 -11.38 -8.65 8.06
N TYR A 18 -11.31 -7.35 7.83
CA TYR A 18 -12.35 -6.37 8.15
C TYR A 18 -13.10 -5.91 6.89
N SER A 19 -13.10 -6.72 5.83
CA SER A 19 -13.86 -6.40 4.63
C SER A 19 -15.38 -6.44 4.90
N PHE A 20 -16.15 -5.60 4.22
CA PHE A 20 -17.63 -5.60 4.33
C PHE A 20 -18.12 -5.50 5.78
N ARG A 21 -17.53 -4.58 6.55
CA ARG A 21 -17.86 -4.35 7.96
C ARG A 21 -18.49 -2.99 8.22
N SER A 22 -18.77 -2.23 7.17
CA SER A 22 -19.27 -0.86 7.30
C SER A 22 -18.35 -0.02 8.19
N ILE A 23 -17.03 -0.20 8.04
CA ILE A 23 -16.03 0.61 8.75
C ILE A 23 -16.09 2.04 8.18
N HIS A 24 -16.34 3.02 9.04
CA HIS A 24 -16.39 4.43 8.67
C HIS A 24 -15.10 5.15 9.03
N VAL A 25 -14.50 4.76 10.15
CA VAL A 25 -13.21 5.28 10.62
C VAL A 25 -12.34 4.14 11.12
N ILE A 26 -11.02 4.32 11.08
CA ILE A 26 -10.08 3.28 11.51
C ILE A 26 -10.28 2.87 12.98
N GLN A 27 -10.78 3.76 13.84
CA GLN A 27 -11.06 3.47 15.23
C GLN A 27 -12.16 2.40 15.42
N ASP A 28 -13.05 2.22 14.44
CA ASP A 28 -14.13 1.20 14.49
C ASP A 28 -13.56 -0.22 14.59
N LEU A 29 -12.37 -0.47 14.02
CA LEU A 29 -11.73 -1.78 14.00
C LEU A 29 -11.45 -2.36 15.40
N VAL A 30 -11.33 -1.51 16.41
CA VAL A 30 -11.08 -1.93 17.80
C VAL A 30 -12.31 -2.61 18.41
N ASN A 31 -13.51 -2.20 17.98
CA ASN A 31 -14.79 -2.71 18.49
C ASN A 31 -15.48 -3.68 17.53
N GLU A 32 -14.97 -3.79 16.30
CA GLU A 32 -15.55 -4.66 15.28
C GLU A 32 -14.88 -6.05 15.27
N GLU A 33 -15.67 -7.09 15.00
CA GLU A 33 -15.15 -8.45 14.89
C GLU A 33 -14.71 -8.75 13.45
N PRO A 34 -13.45 -9.14 13.22
CA PRO A 34 -12.99 -9.50 11.88
C PRO A 34 -13.75 -10.74 11.36
N ARG A 35 -13.94 -10.81 10.06
CA ARG A 35 -14.47 -11.98 9.36
C ARG A 35 -13.62 -13.21 9.65
N THR A 36 -14.30 -14.32 9.88
CA THR A 36 -13.67 -15.62 10.03
C THR A 36 -13.45 -16.24 8.66
N GLY A 37 -12.20 -16.60 8.37
CA GLY A 37 -11.84 -17.37 7.18
C GLY A 37 -11.87 -18.88 7.44
N LEU A 38 -11.53 -19.66 6.42
CA LEU A 38 -11.42 -21.13 6.51
C LEU A 38 -10.34 -21.60 7.49
N ARG A 39 -9.31 -20.77 7.72
CA ARG A 39 -8.24 -21.02 8.69
C ARG A 39 -8.39 -20.05 9.85
N PRO A 40 -8.34 -20.53 11.11
CA PRO A 40 -8.38 -19.66 12.27
C PRO A 40 -7.12 -18.78 12.31
N LEU A 41 -7.31 -17.53 12.74
CA LEU A 41 -6.24 -16.57 12.92
C LEU A 41 -5.44 -16.90 14.19
N LYS A 42 -4.12 -17.03 14.07
CA LYS A 42 -3.27 -17.17 15.26
C LYS A 42 -3.10 -15.84 15.99
N ARG A 43 -3.18 -15.92 17.32
CA ARG A 43 -3.01 -14.79 18.22
C ARG A 43 -1.85 -15.04 19.19
N SER A 44 -1.17 -13.96 19.58
CA SER A 44 -0.15 -13.99 20.63
C SER A 44 -0.79 -14.14 22.01
N LYS A 45 0.04 -14.25 23.06
CA LYS A 45 -0.42 -14.28 24.45
C LYS A 45 -1.15 -13.00 24.87
N SER A 46 -0.90 -11.88 24.19
CA SER A 46 -1.58 -10.60 24.43
C SER A 46 -2.95 -10.51 23.74
N GLY A 47 -3.33 -11.54 22.95
CA GLY A 47 -4.56 -11.57 22.17
C GLY A 47 -4.45 -10.91 20.79
N LYS A 48 -3.32 -10.29 20.47
CA LYS A 48 -3.08 -9.63 19.17
C LYS A 48 -2.82 -10.63 18.06
N SER A 49 -3.23 -10.27 16.84
CA SER A 49 -3.03 -11.11 15.65
C SER A 49 -1.56 -11.19 15.25
N LEU A 50 -1.12 -12.38 14.83
CA LEU A 50 0.22 -12.63 14.29
C LEU A 50 0.29 -12.50 12.76
N THR A 51 -0.79 -12.06 12.11
CA THR A 51 -0.83 -11.92 10.65
C THR A 51 0.04 -10.79 10.13
N GLN A 52 0.38 -10.89 8.85
CA GLN A 52 1.07 -9.87 8.06
C GLN A 52 0.14 -9.23 7.02
N SER A 53 -1.14 -9.57 7.04
CA SER A 53 -2.13 -9.09 6.07
C SER A 53 -3.34 -8.48 6.77
N LEU A 54 -3.70 -7.26 6.38
CA LEU A 54 -4.87 -6.54 6.90
C LEU A 54 -5.77 -6.13 5.74
N TRP A 55 -7.01 -6.62 5.75
CA TRP A 55 -7.98 -6.35 4.69
C TRP A 55 -9.08 -5.44 5.24
N LEU A 56 -9.30 -4.33 4.56
CA LEU A 56 -10.22 -3.24 4.92
C LEU A 56 -11.07 -2.85 3.70
N ASN A 57 -11.14 -3.71 2.70
CA ASN A 57 -11.82 -3.44 1.45
C ASN A 57 -13.34 -3.51 1.58
N ASN A 58 -14.07 -2.82 0.70
CA ASN A 58 -15.54 -2.73 0.74
C ASN A 58 -16.06 -2.15 2.06
N ASN A 59 -15.53 -0.98 2.43
CA ASN A 59 -15.97 -0.17 3.55
C ASN A 59 -16.21 1.28 3.05
N VAL A 60 -16.25 2.27 3.94
CA VAL A 60 -16.48 3.68 3.58
C VAL A 60 -15.41 4.60 4.15
N LEU A 61 -14.16 4.11 4.21
CA LEU A 61 -13.02 4.86 4.72
C LEU A 61 -12.65 5.99 3.76
N ASN A 62 -12.57 7.22 4.26
CA ASN A 62 -12.13 8.40 3.50
C ASN A 62 -10.73 8.93 3.88
N ASP A 63 -10.21 8.50 5.04
CA ASP A 63 -8.85 8.75 5.52
C ASP A 63 -8.32 7.55 6.32
N LEU A 64 -7.02 7.56 6.65
CA LEU A 64 -6.37 6.55 7.49
C LEU A 64 -5.83 7.14 8.79
N ARG A 65 -6.60 8.06 9.40
CA ARG A 65 -6.23 8.64 10.70
C ARG A 65 -6.09 7.54 11.75
N ASP A 66 -5.11 7.72 12.64
CA ASP A 66 -4.83 6.80 13.76
C ASP A 66 -4.46 5.37 13.34
N PHE A 67 -4.20 5.12 12.06
CA PHE A 67 -3.95 3.77 11.53
C PHE A 67 -2.79 3.06 12.20
N ASN A 68 -1.67 3.74 12.46
CA ASN A 68 -0.54 3.14 13.17
C ASN A 68 -0.90 2.76 14.62
N GLN A 69 -1.69 3.60 15.30
CA GLN A 69 -2.11 3.35 16.68
C GLN A 69 -3.07 2.16 16.74
N VAL A 70 -4.08 2.11 15.86
CA VAL A 70 -5.04 1.00 15.82
C VAL A 70 -4.38 -0.29 15.35
N ALA A 71 -3.53 -0.24 14.32
CA ALA A 71 -2.76 -1.42 13.88
C ALA A 71 -1.93 -2.00 15.03
N SER A 72 -1.33 -1.16 15.89
CA SER A 72 -0.57 -1.60 17.07
C SER A 72 -1.44 -2.21 18.18
N GLN A 73 -2.74 -1.93 18.21
CA GLN A 73 -3.69 -2.58 19.11
C GLN A 73 -4.13 -3.95 18.59
N LEU A 74 -4.25 -4.09 17.26
CA LEU A 74 -4.76 -5.31 16.62
C LEU A 74 -3.67 -6.35 16.32
N LEU A 75 -2.46 -5.90 16.00
CA LEU A 75 -1.36 -6.73 15.51
C LEU A 75 -0.22 -6.77 16.52
N GLU A 76 0.38 -7.96 16.70
CA GLU A 76 1.56 -8.12 17.56
C GLU A 76 2.79 -7.42 16.96
N HIS A 77 2.91 -7.48 15.63
CA HIS A 77 4.03 -6.93 14.86
C HIS A 77 3.52 -6.09 13.68
N PRO A 78 2.91 -4.91 13.91
CA PRO A 78 2.39 -4.05 12.83
C PRO A 78 3.47 -3.68 11.79
N GLU A 79 4.74 -3.59 12.20
CA GLU A 79 5.88 -3.34 11.32
C GLU A 79 6.10 -4.44 10.27
N ASN A 80 5.55 -5.64 10.49
CA ASN A 80 5.64 -6.78 9.58
C ASN A 80 4.49 -6.86 8.57
N LEU A 81 3.58 -5.88 8.55
CA LEU A 81 2.54 -5.81 7.53
C LEU A 81 3.16 -5.82 6.12
N ALA A 82 2.74 -6.81 5.34
CA ALA A 82 3.22 -7.08 4.00
C ALA A 82 2.11 -6.97 2.94
N TRP A 83 0.83 -7.06 3.36
CA TRP A 83 -0.33 -6.88 2.49
C TRP A 83 -1.38 -6.02 3.19
N ILE A 84 -1.71 -4.88 2.57
CA ILE A 84 -2.85 -4.05 2.97
C ILE A 84 -3.83 -3.98 1.80
N ASP A 85 -5.09 -4.32 2.04
CA ASP A 85 -6.16 -4.15 1.07
C ASP A 85 -7.12 -3.04 1.53
N LEU A 86 -7.15 -1.95 0.77
CA LEU A 86 -8.00 -0.78 0.98
C LEU A 86 -8.92 -0.55 -0.23
N SER A 87 -9.08 -1.54 -1.11
CA SER A 87 -9.92 -1.42 -2.30
C SER A 87 -11.39 -1.16 -1.97
N PHE A 88 -12.14 -0.52 -2.85
CA PHE A 88 -13.56 -0.23 -2.65
C PHE A 88 -13.82 0.53 -1.33
N ASN A 89 -13.22 1.71 -1.22
CA ASN A 89 -13.40 2.69 -0.14
C ASN A 89 -13.53 4.09 -0.78
N ASP A 90 -13.50 5.15 0.02
CA ASP A 90 -13.67 6.55 -0.41
C ASP A 90 -12.37 7.38 -0.28
N LEU A 91 -11.21 6.75 -0.30
CA LEU A 91 -9.93 7.46 -0.15
C LEU A 91 -9.70 8.43 -1.31
N THR A 92 -9.45 9.69 -1.00
CA THR A 92 -9.19 10.74 -2.02
C THR A 92 -7.71 10.99 -2.28
N SER A 93 -6.85 10.39 -1.45
CA SER A 93 -5.39 10.57 -1.46
C SER A 93 -4.70 9.31 -0.92
N ILE A 94 -3.42 9.12 -1.25
CA ILE A 94 -2.61 8.08 -0.63
C ILE A 94 -2.10 8.64 0.71
N ASP A 95 -2.57 8.09 1.82
CA ASP A 95 -2.19 8.58 3.14
C ASP A 95 -0.69 8.33 3.42
N PRO A 96 0.07 9.34 3.88
CA PRO A 96 1.47 9.18 4.27
C PRO A 96 1.73 8.06 5.28
N VAL A 97 0.76 7.68 6.12
CA VAL A 97 0.90 6.56 7.07
C VAL A 97 1.27 5.25 6.36
N LEU A 98 0.80 5.03 5.13
CA LEU A 98 1.13 3.83 4.37
C LEU A 98 2.63 3.72 4.07
N THR A 99 3.34 4.85 4.06
CA THR A 99 4.79 4.91 3.82
C THR A 99 5.62 4.41 5.01
N THR A 100 5.01 4.24 6.20
CA THR A 100 5.72 3.75 7.39
C THR A 100 5.85 2.23 7.44
N PHE A 101 5.09 1.48 6.62
CA PHE A 101 5.15 0.02 6.55
C PHE A 101 6.23 -0.44 5.56
N PHE A 102 7.50 -0.38 5.95
CA PHE A 102 8.64 -0.71 5.08
C PHE A 102 8.62 -2.16 4.52
N ASN A 103 7.88 -3.06 5.17
CA ASN A 103 7.70 -4.44 4.74
C ASN A 103 6.55 -4.64 3.75
N LEU A 104 5.77 -3.59 3.47
CA LEU A 104 4.61 -3.64 2.57
C LEU A 104 5.05 -4.06 1.17
N SER A 105 4.45 -5.14 0.69
CA SER A 105 4.75 -5.78 -0.59
C SER A 105 3.56 -5.79 -1.55
N VAL A 106 2.34 -5.82 -1.01
CA VAL A 106 1.07 -5.77 -1.73
C VAL A 106 0.23 -4.64 -1.14
N LEU A 107 -0.19 -3.70 -1.98
CA LEU A 107 -1.08 -2.62 -1.60
C LEU A 107 -2.19 -2.49 -2.62
N TYR A 108 -3.43 -2.74 -2.20
CA TYR A 108 -4.60 -2.55 -3.06
C TYR A 108 -5.32 -1.26 -2.69
N LEU A 109 -5.45 -0.36 -3.67
CA LEU A 109 -6.13 0.93 -3.58
C LEU A 109 -7.16 1.11 -4.72
N HIS A 110 -7.47 0.07 -5.48
CA HIS A 110 -8.41 0.17 -6.60
C HIS A 110 -9.84 0.46 -6.11
N GLY A 111 -10.66 1.08 -6.95
CA GLY A 111 -12.03 1.46 -6.57
C GLY A 111 -12.08 2.45 -5.41
N ASN A 112 -11.24 3.48 -5.45
CA ASN A 112 -11.26 4.61 -4.51
C ASN A 112 -11.49 5.92 -5.28
N SER A 113 -11.34 7.06 -4.62
CA SER A 113 -11.52 8.41 -5.20
C SER A 113 -10.21 9.17 -5.38
N ILE A 114 -9.07 8.49 -5.57
CA ILE A 114 -7.75 9.12 -5.63
C ILE A 114 -7.53 9.78 -7.00
N GLN A 115 -7.38 11.12 -6.99
CA GLN A 115 -7.43 11.89 -8.24
C GLN A 115 -6.08 12.13 -8.90
N ARG A 116 -5.03 12.42 -8.11
CA ARG A 116 -3.77 12.95 -8.66
C ARG A 116 -2.74 11.84 -8.84
N LEU A 117 -2.16 11.71 -10.04
CA LEU A 117 -1.03 10.80 -10.28
C LEU A 117 0.14 11.03 -9.29
N GLY A 118 0.36 12.28 -8.88
CA GLY A 118 1.43 12.66 -7.96
C GLY A 118 1.39 11.98 -6.58
N GLU A 119 0.23 11.45 -6.17
CA GLU A 119 0.08 10.70 -4.92
C GLU A 119 0.97 9.46 -4.88
N VAL A 120 1.20 8.85 -6.04
CA VAL A 120 2.03 7.66 -6.22
C VAL A 120 3.49 7.91 -5.81
N ASN A 121 3.95 9.17 -5.85
CA ASN A 121 5.30 9.53 -5.42
C ASN A 121 5.55 9.22 -3.94
N LYS A 122 4.52 9.26 -3.10
CA LYS A 122 4.62 8.92 -1.67
C LYS A 122 5.08 7.48 -1.47
N LEU A 123 4.63 6.56 -2.33
CA LEU A 123 4.96 5.13 -2.25
C LEU A 123 6.39 4.80 -2.70
N ALA A 124 7.12 5.72 -3.32
CA ALA A 124 8.46 5.47 -3.83
C ALA A 124 9.49 5.14 -2.73
N VAL A 125 9.20 5.49 -1.48
CA VAL A 125 10.06 5.18 -0.32
C VAL A 125 9.94 3.73 0.15
N LEU A 126 8.91 2.98 -0.29
CA LEU A 126 8.65 1.61 0.15
C LEU A 126 9.58 0.62 -0.58
N PRO A 127 10.57 0.00 0.09
CA PRO A 127 11.61 -0.77 -0.59
C PRO A 127 11.11 -2.12 -1.11
N ARG A 128 10.04 -2.66 -0.49
CA ARG A 128 9.50 -4.01 -0.73
C ARG A 128 8.20 -4.02 -1.53
N LEU A 129 7.64 -2.87 -1.90
CA LEU A 129 6.41 -2.83 -2.70
C LEU A 129 6.62 -3.52 -4.05
N ARG A 130 5.78 -4.51 -4.36
CA ARG A 130 5.83 -5.33 -5.59
C ARG A 130 4.51 -5.37 -6.34
N SER A 131 3.38 -5.39 -5.64
CA SER A 131 2.05 -5.37 -6.23
C SER A 131 1.30 -4.13 -5.79
N LEU A 132 0.80 -3.37 -6.77
CA LEU A 132 -0.01 -2.17 -6.55
C LEU A 132 -1.21 -2.20 -7.49
N THR A 133 -2.38 -1.83 -6.97
CA THR A 133 -3.57 -1.60 -7.81
C THR A 133 -4.12 -0.20 -7.54
N LEU A 134 -4.42 0.54 -8.59
CA LEU A 134 -4.96 1.89 -8.57
C LEU A 134 -6.11 2.09 -9.58
N HIS A 135 -6.44 1.11 -10.42
CA HIS A 135 -7.60 1.17 -11.34
C HIS A 135 -8.92 1.45 -10.59
N GLY A 136 -9.92 1.97 -11.29
CA GLY A 136 -11.18 2.42 -10.69
C GLY A 136 -11.03 3.66 -9.81
N ASN A 137 -9.92 4.40 -9.93
CA ASN A 137 -9.75 5.73 -9.33
C ASN A 137 -9.76 6.79 -10.44
N PRO A 138 -10.16 8.05 -10.15
CA PRO A 138 -10.16 9.12 -11.16
C PRO A 138 -8.79 9.36 -11.82
N MET A 139 -7.67 9.08 -11.14
CA MET A 139 -6.34 9.18 -11.76
C MET A 139 -6.10 8.25 -12.95
N GLU A 140 -6.91 7.19 -13.10
CA GLU A 140 -6.81 6.24 -14.22
C GLU A 140 -7.07 6.92 -15.56
N GLU A 141 -7.88 7.97 -15.58
CA GLU A 141 -8.20 8.75 -16.78
C GLU A 141 -7.04 9.67 -17.22
N GLU A 142 -6.03 9.89 -16.36
CA GLU A 142 -4.90 10.74 -16.72
C GLU A 142 -4.02 10.10 -17.81
N LYS A 143 -3.70 10.88 -18.84
CA LYS A 143 -2.83 10.43 -19.93
C LYS A 143 -1.47 10.00 -19.39
N GLY A 144 -1.10 8.75 -19.68
CA GLY A 144 0.16 8.19 -19.23
C GLY A 144 0.12 7.62 -17.82
N TYR A 145 -1.07 7.40 -17.25
CA TYR A 145 -1.30 6.76 -15.95
C TYR A 145 -0.32 5.61 -15.66
N ARG A 146 -0.34 4.54 -16.47
CA ARG A 146 0.56 3.39 -16.30
C ARG A 146 2.03 3.80 -16.39
N GLN A 147 2.41 4.65 -17.34
CA GLN A 147 3.79 5.08 -17.54
C GLN A 147 4.30 5.91 -16.36
N TYR A 148 3.48 6.82 -15.82
CA TYR A 148 3.81 7.60 -14.63
C TYR A 148 4.06 6.68 -13.44
N VAL A 149 3.12 5.78 -13.15
CA VAL A 149 3.26 4.84 -12.03
C VAL A 149 4.53 3.99 -12.17
N LEU A 150 4.78 3.42 -13.35
CA LEU A 150 5.95 2.57 -13.57
C LEU A 150 7.27 3.35 -13.53
N CYS A 151 7.31 4.59 -14.01
CA CYS A 151 8.53 5.38 -13.97
C CYS A 151 8.84 5.95 -12.57
N THR A 152 7.80 6.11 -11.74
CA THR A 152 7.90 6.51 -10.32
C THR A 152 8.26 5.32 -9.43
N LEU A 153 7.58 4.18 -9.62
CA LEU A 153 7.75 2.95 -8.85
C LEU A 153 8.51 1.90 -9.67
N SER A 154 9.83 2.06 -9.77
CA SER A 154 10.69 1.19 -10.58
C SER A 154 10.77 -0.27 -10.10
N ARG A 155 10.33 -0.55 -8.86
CA ARG A 155 10.46 -1.86 -8.19
C ARG A 155 9.22 -2.75 -8.28
N ILE A 156 8.05 -2.20 -8.63
CA ILE A 156 6.82 -3.01 -8.69
C ILE A 156 6.89 -4.04 -9.83
N THR A 157 6.40 -5.25 -9.59
CA THR A 157 6.38 -6.34 -10.57
C THR A 157 4.99 -6.61 -11.10
N THR A 158 3.96 -6.16 -10.39
CA THR A 158 2.55 -6.26 -10.78
C THR A 158 1.89 -4.90 -10.57
N PHE A 159 1.18 -4.42 -11.59
CA PHE A 159 0.43 -3.18 -11.54
C PHE A 159 -0.95 -3.39 -12.16
N ASP A 160 -2.01 -3.07 -11.40
CA ASP A 160 -3.41 -3.34 -11.77
C ASP A 160 -3.64 -4.79 -12.18
N PHE A 161 -3.16 -5.70 -11.33
CA PHE A 161 -3.18 -7.17 -11.53
C PHE A 161 -2.44 -7.68 -12.77
N ALA A 162 -1.89 -6.81 -13.61
CA ALA A 162 -1.07 -7.17 -14.75
C ALA A 162 0.42 -7.19 -14.38
N GLY A 163 1.14 -8.21 -14.86
CA GLY A 163 2.59 -8.24 -14.75
C GLY A 163 3.25 -7.05 -15.44
N VAL A 164 4.33 -6.52 -14.85
CA VAL A 164 5.13 -5.45 -15.44
C VAL A 164 6.26 -6.04 -16.25
N THR A 165 6.19 -5.86 -17.57
CA THR A 165 7.16 -6.41 -18.52
C THR A 165 8.36 -5.47 -18.75
N LYS A 166 9.40 -5.98 -19.41
CA LYS A 166 10.51 -5.14 -19.89
C LYS A 166 10.03 -4.08 -20.89
N ALA A 167 9.06 -4.42 -21.74
CA ALA A 167 8.48 -3.49 -22.71
C ALA A 167 7.73 -2.34 -22.02
N ASP A 168 6.95 -2.64 -20.98
CA ASP A 168 6.29 -1.63 -20.14
C ASP A 168 7.31 -0.63 -19.57
N ARG A 169 8.43 -1.13 -19.05
CA ARG A 169 9.51 -0.31 -18.48
C ARG A 169 10.15 0.60 -19.51
N THR A 170 10.45 0.07 -20.71
CA THR A 170 11.00 0.88 -21.81
C THR A 170 10.04 1.98 -22.22
N THR A 171 8.75 1.67 -22.39
CA THR A 171 7.72 2.66 -22.75
C THR A 171 7.54 3.73 -21.68
N ALA A 172 7.56 3.34 -20.40
CA ALA A 172 7.48 4.28 -19.27
C ALA A 172 8.68 5.23 -19.21
N GLU A 173 9.89 4.73 -19.50
CA GLU A 173 11.11 5.55 -19.54
C GLU A 173 11.10 6.56 -20.70
N VAL A 174 10.67 6.14 -21.89
CA VAL A 174 10.49 7.04 -23.04
C VAL A 174 9.44 8.11 -22.72
N TRP A 175 8.31 7.70 -22.15
CA TRP A 175 7.24 8.62 -21.73
C TRP A 175 7.73 9.64 -20.71
N LYS A 176 8.51 9.21 -19.71
CA LYS A 176 9.10 10.09 -18.68
C LYS A 176 9.99 11.16 -19.31
N ARG A 177 10.87 10.79 -20.25
CA ARG A 177 11.76 11.74 -20.94
C ARG A 177 10.99 12.78 -21.74
N MET A 178 9.85 12.40 -22.31
CA MET A 178 9.01 13.29 -23.11
C MET A 178 8.12 14.21 -22.27
N ASN A 179 7.64 13.75 -21.10
CA ASN A 179 6.56 14.42 -20.36
C ASN A 179 7.02 15.04 -19.03
N ILE A 180 8.08 14.53 -18.40
CA ILE A 180 8.58 15.03 -17.11
C ILE A 180 9.80 15.92 -17.37
N LYS A 181 9.61 17.24 -17.24
CA LYS A 181 10.72 18.21 -17.37
C LYS A 181 11.75 17.96 -16.26
N PRO A 182 13.06 17.91 -16.58
CA PRO A 182 14.09 17.91 -15.54
C PRO A 182 13.97 19.20 -14.71
N LYS A 183 14.04 19.08 -13.38
CA LYS A 183 14.16 20.27 -12.52
C LYS A 183 15.39 21.05 -12.97
N LYS A 184 15.22 22.29 -13.45
CA LYS A 184 16.36 23.17 -13.76
C LYS A 184 17.17 23.34 -12.48
N ALA A 185 18.36 22.76 -12.43
CA ALA A 185 19.31 23.06 -11.38
C ALA A 185 19.73 24.52 -11.57
N TRP A 186 19.33 25.39 -10.64
CA TRP A 186 19.83 26.75 -10.59
C TRP A 186 21.30 26.65 -10.16
N ILE A 187 22.22 26.60 -11.13
CA ILE A 187 23.63 26.80 -10.87
C ILE A 187 23.75 28.27 -10.46
N LYS A 188 23.97 28.53 -9.16
CA LYS A 188 24.43 29.84 -8.70
C LYS A 188 25.74 30.12 -9.46
N ARG A 189 25.70 31.00 -10.46
CA ARG A 189 26.92 31.59 -11.01
C ARG A 189 27.56 32.34 -9.84
N ASN A 190 28.71 31.87 -9.38
CA ASN A 190 29.59 32.67 -8.54
C ASN A 190 29.89 33.96 -9.32
N THR A 191 29.30 35.06 -8.88
CA THR A 191 29.80 36.40 -9.15
C THR A 191 31.16 36.51 -8.48
N LEU A 192 32.21 36.63 -9.31
CA LEU A 192 33.49 37.23 -8.93
C LEU A 192 33.29 38.73 -8.72
#